data_AF-A0A353P2R2-F1
#
_entry.id   AF-A0A353P2R2-F1
#
_cell.length_a   1.000
_cell.length_b   1.000
_cell.length_c   1.000
_cell.angle_alpha   90.00
_cell.angle_beta   90.00
_cell.angle_gamma   90.00
#
_symmetry.space_group_name_H-M   'P 1'
#
loop_
_entity.id
_entity.type
_entity.pdbx_description
1 polymer ?
#
loop_
_entity_poly.entity_id
_entity_poly.type
_entity_poly.pdbx_seq_one_letter_code
_entity_poly.pdbx_strand_id
1 'polypeptide(L)'
;MNPSVVLETNFGNIVIELFYNEAPVTVDNFLGYVNSGFYDYLLFHRVVQNNFFIVQGGAFYYYNNAIYYWDPDQPEIINESYNCLSNLRGTIAMARTNEPHSASSQFYINTADNVMFDKINAADGYGYCVFGEVIEGMNVIDSIALLHTATVPCYNFYLDDFPYPTLAGIYSAYVLPCDSPNCSNFNPDDDINFRDFALFALQWMEDCDSSNSFCEQADLDFSGKCNIDDIVIFAGNWLNL
;
A
#
# COMPACT_ATOMS: atom_id res chain seq x y z
N MET A 1 0.16 -9.80 -12.07
CA MET A 1 -0.53 -10.19 -10.82
C MET A 1 -0.41 -9.02 -9.86
N ASN A 2 -1.38 -8.82 -8.99
CA ASN A 2 -1.34 -7.72 -8.04
C ASN A 2 -0.64 -8.15 -6.74
N PRO A 3 0.31 -7.36 -6.21
CA PRO A 3 0.89 -7.64 -4.90
C PRO A 3 -0.15 -7.42 -3.80
N SER A 4 0.00 -8.14 -2.68
CA SER A 4 -0.81 -7.90 -1.48
C SER A 4 0.07 -7.48 -0.31
N VAL A 5 -0.40 -6.53 0.49
CA VAL A 5 0.31 -6.02 1.68
C VAL A 5 -0.52 -6.28 2.92
N VAL A 6 0.13 -6.77 3.98
CA VAL A 6 -0.47 -6.85 5.32
C VAL A 6 -0.04 -5.65 6.12
N LEU A 7 -1.01 -4.96 6.72
CA LEU A 7 -0.80 -4.03 7.82
C LEU A 7 -1.22 -4.71 9.12
N GLU A 8 -0.27 -5.05 9.97
CA GLU A 8 -0.56 -5.54 11.32
C GLU A 8 -0.81 -4.35 12.22
N THR A 9 -2.00 -4.26 12.80
CA THR A 9 -2.36 -3.13 13.67
C THR A 9 -2.71 -3.60 15.07
N ASN A 10 -2.75 -2.68 16.02
CA ASN A 10 -3.29 -2.96 17.35
C ASN A 10 -4.81 -3.22 17.39
N PHE A 11 -5.49 -3.18 16.24
CA PHE A 11 -6.90 -3.54 16.07
C PHE A 11 -7.11 -4.84 15.29
N GLY A 12 -6.04 -5.46 14.78
CA GLY A 12 -6.08 -6.63 13.91
C GLY A 12 -5.37 -6.40 12.58
N ASN A 13 -5.39 -7.41 11.72
CA ASN A 13 -4.70 -7.36 10.43
C ASN A 13 -5.62 -6.77 9.35
N ILE A 14 -5.02 -6.02 8.43
CA ILE A 14 -5.66 -5.51 7.21
C ILE A 14 -4.83 -6.04 6.05
N VAL A 15 -5.49 -6.69 5.09
CA VAL A 15 -4.84 -7.18 3.86
C VAL A 15 -5.33 -6.35 2.69
N ILE A 16 -4.38 -5.79 1.93
CA ILE A 16 -4.63 -4.85 0.84
C ILE A 16 -4.09 -5.45 -0.45
N GLU A 17 -4.92 -5.62 -1.47
CA GLU A 17 -4.47 -5.90 -2.84
C GLU A 17 -4.12 -4.58 -3.55
N LEU A 18 -2.99 -4.53 -4.25
CA LEU A 18 -2.48 -3.34 -4.92
C LEU A 18 -2.62 -3.45 -6.44
N PHE A 19 -3.21 -2.44 -7.06
CA PHE A 19 -3.54 -2.41 -8.49
C PHE A 19 -2.33 -1.97 -9.34
N TYR A 20 -1.33 -2.85 -9.47
CA TYR A 20 -0.05 -2.53 -10.12
C TYR A 20 -0.23 -2.06 -11.58
N ASN A 21 -1.14 -2.68 -12.33
CA ASN A 21 -1.34 -2.34 -13.75
C ASN A 21 -2.00 -0.96 -13.92
N GLU A 22 -2.82 -0.54 -12.96
CA GLU A 22 -3.58 0.70 -12.99
C GLU A 22 -2.82 1.88 -12.38
N ALA A 23 -1.92 1.64 -11.43
CA ALA A 23 -1.18 2.68 -10.70
C ALA A 23 0.29 2.26 -10.39
N PRO A 24 1.11 1.93 -11.40
CA PRO A 24 2.43 1.34 -11.19
C PRO A 24 3.36 2.24 -10.37
N VAL A 25 3.40 3.56 -10.65
CA VAL A 25 4.29 4.47 -9.91
C VAL A 25 3.86 4.59 -8.45
N THR A 26 2.55 4.60 -8.21
CA THR A 26 1.98 4.68 -6.87
C THR A 26 2.22 3.40 -6.08
N VAL A 27 2.03 2.24 -6.72
CA VAL A 27 2.25 0.93 -6.10
C VAL A 27 3.73 0.72 -5.79
N ASP A 28 4.64 1.04 -6.72
CA ASP A 28 6.09 0.98 -6.49
C ASP A 28 6.51 1.85 -5.31
N ASN A 29 5.99 3.07 -5.24
CA ASN A 29 6.25 3.99 -4.12
C ASN A 29 5.76 3.40 -2.78
N PHE A 30 4.53 2.90 -2.73
CA PHE A 30 3.97 2.30 -1.52
C PHE A 30 4.76 1.06 -1.08
N LEU A 31 5.09 0.16 -2.01
CA LEU A 31 5.91 -1.03 -1.75
C LEU A 31 7.32 -0.65 -1.28
N GLY A 32 7.91 0.42 -1.82
CA GLY A 32 9.19 0.95 -1.35
C GLY A 32 9.17 1.33 0.14
N TYR A 33 8.08 1.94 0.62
CA TYR A 33 7.91 2.23 2.04
C TYR A 33 7.66 0.98 2.88
N VAL A 34 6.86 0.03 2.38
CA VAL A 34 6.62 -1.25 3.05
C VAL A 34 7.94 -2.02 3.20
N ASN A 35 8.69 -2.22 2.12
CA ASN A 35 9.93 -3.00 2.08
C ASN A 35 11.07 -2.36 2.87
N SER A 36 11.03 -1.03 3.10
CA SER A 36 11.99 -0.33 3.96
C SER A 36 11.63 -0.36 5.45
N GLY A 37 10.47 -0.91 5.82
CA GLY A 37 9.94 -0.88 7.19
C GLY A 37 9.48 0.52 7.62
N PHE A 38 9.25 1.43 6.68
CA PHE A 38 8.90 2.83 6.98
C PHE A 38 7.57 2.95 7.73
N TYR A 39 6.58 2.11 7.39
CA TYR A 39 5.27 2.16 8.03
C TYR A 39 5.24 1.54 9.43
N ASP A 40 6.32 0.85 9.85
CA ASP A 40 6.39 0.21 11.16
C ASP A 40 6.33 1.26 12.27
N TYR A 41 5.45 1.00 13.25
CA TYR A 41 5.15 1.87 14.38
C TYR A 41 4.57 3.25 14.01
N LEU A 42 4.14 3.47 12.76
CA LEU A 42 3.39 4.66 12.38
C LEU A 42 1.91 4.55 12.78
N LEU A 43 1.23 5.69 12.78
CA LEU A 43 -0.14 5.85 13.24
C LEU A 43 -1.10 6.15 12.09
N PHE A 44 -2.33 5.66 12.25
CA PHE A 44 -3.50 6.29 11.64
C PHE A 44 -3.78 7.58 12.42
N HIS A 45 -3.31 8.69 11.86
CA HIS A 45 -3.26 9.98 12.53
C HIS A 45 -4.50 10.85 12.25
N ARG A 46 -5.40 10.40 11.37
CA ARG A 46 -6.62 11.15 11.04
C ARG A 46 -7.76 10.20 10.68
N VAL A 47 -8.92 10.41 11.32
CA VAL A 47 -10.14 9.62 11.11
C VAL A 47 -11.32 10.56 10.95
N VAL A 48 -12.01 10.50 9.81
CA VAL A 48 -13.12 11.41 9.49
C VAL A 48 -14.38 10.60 9.22
N GLN A 49 -15.48 10.89 9.94
CA GLN A 49 -16.78 10.19 9.80
C GLN A 49 -17.94 11.08 9.34
N ASN A 50 -17.71 12.36 9.04
CA ASN A 50 -18.81 13.31 8.78
C ASN A 50 -18.92 13.71 7.30
N ASN A 51 -17.81 14.01 6.64
CA ASN A 51 -17.80 14.67 5.35
C ASN A 51 -17.21 13.80 4.24
N PHE A 52 -16.06 13.17 4.51
CA PHE A 52 -15.30 12.43 3.50
C PHE A 52 -14.76 11.08 4.00
N PHE A 53 -15.32 10.51 5.07
CA PHE A 53 -15.25 9.07 5.42
C PHE A 53 -13.92 8.36 5.11
N ILE A 54 -12.85 8.71 5.83
CA ILE A 54 -11.52 8.11 5.65
C ILE A 54 -10.85 7.74 6.98
N VAL A 55 -9.93 6.78 6.88
CA VAL A 55 -8.88 6.51 7.87
C VAL A 55 -7.52 6.74 7.19
N GLN A 56 -6.77 7.74 7.63
CA GLN A 56 -5.51 8.19 7.02
C GLN A 56 -4.32 7.94 7.93
N GLY A 57 -3.21 7.47 7.35
CA GLY A 57 -1.99 7.06 8.05
C GLY A 57 -0.70 7.38 7.29
N GLY A 58 0.43 6.85 7.78
CA GLY A 58 1.69 6.81 7.02
C GLY A 58 2.62 8.02 7.18
N ALA A 59 2.55 8.78 8.27
CA ALA A 59 3.47 9.92 8.49
C ALA A 59 3.70 10.34 9.95
N PHE A 60 3.12 9.67 10.94
CA PHE A 60 3.24 10.10 12.34
C PHE A 60 3.50 8.93 13.25
N TYR A 61 4.30 9.14 14.29
CA TYR A 61 4.58 8.14 15.31
C TYR A 61 4.44 8.74 16.72
N TYR A 62 4.25 7.86 17.71
CA TYR A 62 4.15 8.24 19.11
C TYR A 62 5.42 7.85 19.86
N TYR A 63 6.06 8.81 20.53
CA TYR A 63 7.27 8.57 21.31
C TYR A 63 7.34 9.54 22.49
N ASN A 64 7.82 9.09 23.66
CA ASN A 64 7.98 9.92 24.87
C ASN A 64 6.79 10.84 25.17
N ASN A 65 5.58 10.30 25.08
CA ASN A 65 4.32 11.02 25.31
C ASN A 65 4.03 12.20 24.37
N ALA A 66 4.62 12.20 23.17
CA ALA A 66 4.39 13.20 22.13
C ALA A 66 4.22 12.54 20.75
N ILE A 67 3.53 13.26 19.87
CA ILE A 67 3.34 12.88 18.47
C ILE A 67 4.36 13.65 17.63
N TYR A 68 5.01 12.93 16.72
CA TYR A 68 6.01 13.47 15.82
C TYR A 68 5.61 13.18 14.38
N TYR A 69 5.88 14.15 13.51
CA TYR A 69 5.81 13.97 12.06
C TYR A 69 7.08 13.29 11.57
N TRP A 70 6.91 12.33 10.68
CA TRP A 70 7.98 11.65 9.97
C TRP A 70 7.70 11.78 8.48
N ASP A 71 8.47 12.66 7.84
CA ASP A 71 8.56 12.74 6.39
C ASP A 71 9.74 11.87 5.93
N PRO A 72 9.56 10.95 4.98
CA PRO A 72 10.69 10.29 4.37
C PRO A 72 11.43 11.22 3.40
N ASP A 73 12.74 11.00 3.26
CA ASP A 73 13.59 11.68 2.25
C ASP A 73 13.27 11.26 0.79
N GLN A 74 12.15 10.58 0.54
CA GLN A 74 11.74 10.10 -0.78
C GLN A 74 11.00 11.21 -1.55
N PRO A 75 11.22 11.31 -2.88
CA PRO A 75 10.62 12.36 -3.70
C PRO A 75 9.11 12.14 -3.87
N GLU A 76 8.39 13.25 -4.04
CA GLU A 76 6.98 13.22 -4.38
C GLU A 76 6.72 12.53 -5.74
N ILE A 77 5.60 11.83 -5.87
CA ILE A 77 5.23 11.07 -7.06
C ILE A 77 4.21 11.78 -7.95
N ILE A 78 4.23 11.44 -9.25
CA ILE A 78 3.19 11.84 -10.20
C ILE A 78 1.84 11.24 -9.77
N ASN A 79 0.75 11.95 -10.05
CA ASN A 79 -0.58 11.52 -9.65
C ASN A 79 -1.25 10.70 -10.74
N GLU A 80 -1.54 9.44 -10.41
CA GLU A 80 -2.11 8.43 -11.32
C GLU A 80 -3.65 8.29 -11.24
N SER A 81 -4.35 9.24 -10.59
CA SER A 81 -5.83 9.31 -10.53
C SER A 81 -6.55 9.33 -11.89
N TYR A 82 -5.81 9.44 -13.00
CA TYR A 82 -6.35 9.27 -14.35
C TYR A 82 -6.64 7.81 -14.71
N ASN A 83 -6.29 6.86 -13.85
CA ASN A 83 -6.50 5.41 -14.01
C ASN A 83 -7.97 4.94 -13.98
N CYS A 84 -8.92 5.87 -13.85
CA CYS A 84 -10.36 5.62 -13.82
C CYS A 84 -10.86 4.77 -12.64
N LEU A 85 -10.03 4.53 -11.62
CA LEU A 85 -10.45 3.92 -10.37
C LEU A 85 -11.20 4.94 -9.51
N SER A 86 -12.24 4.47 -8.83
CA SER A 86 -13.11 5.31 -8.00
C SER A 86 -12.81 5.11 -6.52
N ASN A 87 -12.89 6.18 -5.73
CA ASN A 87 -12.69 6.22 -4.28
C ASN A 87 -13.90 5.63 -3.56
N LEU A 88 -14.19 4.35 -3.82
CA LEU A 88 -15.27 3.59 -3.22
C LEU A 88 -14.85 3.05 -1.85
N ARG A 89 -15.82 2.67 -1.02
CA ARG A 89 -15.54 2.02 0.26
C ARG A 89 -14.59 0.82 0.08
N GLY A 90 -13.57 0.76 0.93
CA GLY A 90 -12.55 -0.30 0.94
C GLY A 90 -11.34 -0.02 0.06
N THR A 91 -11.41 0.97 -0.84
CA THR A 91 -10.24 1.35 -1.63
C THR A 91 -9.20 2.11 -0.81
N ILE A 92 -7.93 1.90 -1.13
CA ILE A 92 -6.80 2.69 -0.61
C ILE A 92 -6.35 3.69 -1.67
N ALA A 93 -6.07 4.92 -1.25
CA ALA A 93 -5.63 6.00 -2.12
C ALA A 93 -4.56 6.88 -1.47
N MET A 94 -3.75 7.54 -2.29
CA MET A 94 -2.67 8.40 -1.82
C MET A 94 -3.20 9.74 -1.31
N ALA A 95 -2.80 10.13 -0.11
CA ALA A 95 -2.97 11.49 0.35
C ALA A 95 -1.93 12.41 -0.32
N ARG A 96 -2.32 13.68 -0.53
CA ARG A 96 -1.45 14.70 -1.12
C ARG A 96 -1.81 16.07 -0.58
N THR A 97 -0.96 17.05 -0.83
CA THR A 97 -1.27 18.46 -0.62
C THR A 97 -2.17 18.99 -1.74
N ASN A 98 -2.38 20.31 -1.78
CA ASN A 98 -3.07 20.97 -2.89
C ASN A 98 -2.32 20.82 -4.23
N GLU A 99 -1.00 20.61 -4.19
CA GLU A 99 -0.22 20.33 -5.39
C GLU A 99 -0.53 18.91 -5.89
N PRO A 100 -0.98 18.74 -7.15
CA PRO A 100 -1.44 17.44 -7.63
C PRO A 100 -0.42 16.32 -7.54
N HIS A 101 0.87 16.62 -7.70
CA HIS A 101 1.99 15.68 -7.74
C HIS A 101 2.83 15.74 -6.46
N SER A 102 2.17 15.81 -5.31
CA SER A 102 2.81 15.92 -3.98
C SER A 102 2.56 14.73 -3.06
N ALA A 103 2.03 13.63 -3.60
CA ALA A 103 1.90 12.39 -2.83
C ALA A 103 3.29 11.83 -2.50
N SER A 104 3.46 11.31 -1.29
CA SER A 104 4.71 10.72 -0.78
C SER A 104 4.37 9.42 -0.04
N SER A 105 4.45 9.38 1.30
CA SER A 105 4.14 8.16 2.08
C SER A 105 2.71 8.04 2.59
N GLN A 106 1.98 9.15 2.68
CA GLN A 106 0.67 9.15 3.31
C GLN A 106 -0.40 8.54 2.41
N PHE A 107 -1.22 7.68 3.00
CA PHE A 107 -2.34 7.03 2.34
C PHE A 107 -3.59 7.14 3.21
N TYR A 108 -4.74 6.92 2.60
CA TYR A 108 -6.00 6.77 3.31
C TYR A 108 -6.81 5.61 2.75
N ILE A 109 -7.63 5.00 3.61
CA ILE A 109 -8.60 3.97 3.25
C ILE A 109 -10.00 4.58 3.34
N ASN A 110 -10.77 4.44 2.27
CA ASN A 110 -12.13 4.92 2.16
C ASN A 110 -13.08 4.05 3.02
N THR A 111 -13.79 4.65 3.97
CA THR A 111 -14.79 3.96 4.80
C THR A 111 -16.22 4.13 4.26
N ALA A 112 -16.40 4.98 3.25
CA ALA A 112 -17.62 5.09 2.45
C ALA A 112 -17.25 5.46 1.00
N ASP A 113 -18.25 5.56 0.13
CA ASP A 113 -18.02 6.01 -1.25
C ASP A 113 -17.77 7.52 -1.30
N ASN A 114 -16.54 7.89 -1.59
CA ASN A 114 -16.06 9.28 -1.68
C ASN A 114 -15.84 9.69 -3.14
N VAL A 115 -16.83 9.47 -4.01
CA VAL A 115 -16.73 9.72 -5.46
C VAL A 115 -16.34 11.17 -5.82
N MET A 116 -16.48 12.12 -4.90
CA MET A 116 -15.98 13.50 -5.05
C MET A 116 -14.45 13.60 -5.14
N PHE A 117 -13.72 12.57 -4.72
CA PHE A 117 -12.26 12.47 -4.83
C PHE A 117 -11.80 11.84 -6.14
N ASP A 118 -12.72 11.30 -6.94
CA ASP A 118 -12.43 10.79 -8.27
C ASP A 118 -12.04 11.94 -9.20
N LYS A 119 -11.04 11.73 -10.05
CA LYS A 119 -10.54 12.76 -10.97
C LYS A 119 -11.65 13.49 -11.75
N ILE A 120 -12.67 12.75 -12.18
CA ILE A 120 -13.79 13.29 -12.98
C ILE A 120 -14.72 14.21 -12.18
N ASN A 121 -14.79 14.04 -10.85
CA ASN A 121 -15.66 14.79 -9.95
C ASN A 121 -14.90 15.80 -9.08
N ALA A 122 -13.57 15.67 -8.99
CA ALA A 122 -12.73 16.45 -8.11
C ALA A 122 -12.74 17.94 -8.50
N ALA A 123 -12.91 18.80 -7.50
CA ALA A 123 -13.01 20.25 -7.70
C ALA A 123 -11.74 20.87 -8.30
N ASP A 124 -10.58 20.25 -8.10
CA ASP A 124 -9.30 20.68 -8.65
C ASP A 124 -8.99 20.07 -10.03
N GLY A 125 -9.82 19.14 -10.52
CA GLY A 125 -9.62 18.42 -11.79
C GLY A 125 -8.54 17.33 -11.74
N TYR A 126 -7.95 17.07 -10.57
CA TYR A 126 -6.94 16.04 -10.37
C TYR A 126 -7.48 14.88 -9.55
N GLY A 127 -8.12 15.12 -8.41
CA GLY A 127 -8.58 14.03 -7.54
C GLY A 127 -7.42 13.26 -6.89
N TYR A 128 -7.72 12.05 -6.39
CA TYR A 128 -6.81 11.24 -5.60
C TYR A 128 -6.65 9.86 -6.21
N CYS A 129 -5.40 9.40 -6.31
CA CYS A 129 -5.03 8.14 -6.94
C CYS A 129 -5.43 6.97 -6.03
N VAL A 130 -6.46 6.22 -6.42
CA VAL A 130 -6.72 4.88 -5.88
C VAL A 130 -5.70 3.92 -6.49
N PHE A 131 -5.08 3.10 -5.65
CA PHE A 131 -4.02 2.18 -6.06
C PHE A 131 -4.17 0.78 -5.45
N GLY A 132 -5.30 0.49 -4.80
CA GLY A 132 -5.58 -0.84 -4.25
C GLY A 132 -6.93 -0.90 -3.53
N GLU A 133 -7.22 -2.06 -2.94
CA GLU A 133 -8.38 -2.28 -2.10
C GLU A 133 -8.11 -3.23 -0.93
N VAL A 134 -8.85 -3.04 0.15
CA VAL A 134 -8.82 -3.94 1.31
C VAL A 134 -9.61 -5.21 0.98
N ILE A 135 -8.91 -6.33 0.88
CA ILE A 135 -9.49 -7.66 0.62
C ILE A 135 -9.83 -8.40 1.92
N GLU A 136 -9.13 -8.09 3.02
CA GLU A 136 -9.45 -8.61 4.37
C GLU A 136 -9.24 -7.53 5.44
N GLY A 137 -10.04 -7.56 6.52
CA GLY A 137 -9.89 -6.63 7.63
C GLY A 137 -10.64 -5.31 7.49
N MET A 138 -11.65 -5.21 6.60
CA MET A 138 -12.52 -4.02 6.56
C MET A 138 -13.23 -3.73 7.89
N ASN A 139 -13.53 -4.75 8.69
CA ASN A 139 -14.06 -4.59 10.05
C ASN A 139 -13.04 -3.98 11.03
N VAL A 140 -11.74 -4.18 10.80
CA VAL A 140 -10.65 -3.56 11.57
C VAL A 140 -10.61 -2.06 11.23
N ILE A 141 -10.66 -1.73 9.94
CA ILE A 141 -10.77 -0.34 9.47
C ILE A 141 -12.01 0.35 10.03
N ASP A 142 -13.18 -0.29 10.00
CA ASP A 142 -14.40 0.26 10.59
C ASP A 142 -14.26 0.50 12.09
N SER A 143 -13.56 -0.39 12.81
CA SER A 143 -13.31 -0.22 14.24
C SER A 143 -12.41 0.98 14.54
N ILE A 144 -11.36 1.18 13.73
CA ILE A 144 -10.50 2.38 13.80
C ILE A 144 -11.31 3.63 13.44
N ALA A 145 -12.14 3.53 12.41
CA ALA A 145 -12.96 4.63 11.94
C ALA A 145 -13.91 5.14 13.03
N LEU A 146 -14.38 4.27 13.93
CA LEU A 146 -15.31 4.59 15.03
C LEU A 146 -14.63 5.20 16.28
N LEU A 147 -13.31 5.35 16.30
CA LEU A 147 -12.61 5.93 17.44
C LEU A 147 -13.00 7.39 17.68
N HIS A 148 -13.02 7.77 18.95
CA HIS A 148 -13.16 9.18 19.32
C HIS A 148 -11.95 9.97 18.81
N THR A 149 -12.21 11.12 18.20
CA THR A 149 -11.17 12.00 17.67
C THR A 149 -11.09 13.31 18.45
N ALA A 150 -9.90 13.90 18.47
CA ALA A 150 -9.65 15.18 19.12
C ALA A 150 -8.58 15.97 18.37
N THR A 151 -8.53 17.28 18.61
CA THR A 151 -7.38 18.09 18.24
C THR A 151 -6.25 17.85 19.24
N VAL A 152 -5.11 17.34 18.78
CA VAL A 152 -3.95 17.01 19.63
C VAL A 152 -2.71 17.79 19.20
N PRO A 153 -1.81 18.15 20.15
CA PRO A 153 -0.55 18.79 19.79
C PRO A 153 0.41 17.81 19.10
N CYS A 154 0.98 18.24 17.98
CA CYS A 154 2.13 17.62 17.32
C CYS A 154 3.25 18.67 17.27
N TYR A 155 4.52 18.28 17.28
CA TYR A 155 5.63 19.24 17.41
C TYR A 155 5.48 20.49 16.49
N ASN A 156 5.21 21.66 17.08
CA ASN A 156 4.95 22.97 16.45
C ASN A 156 3.61 23.19 15.71
N PHE A 157 2.67 22.24 15.74
CA PHE A 157 1.33 22.39 15.15
C PHE A 157 0.27 21.52 15.85
N TYR A 158 -0.95 21.47 15.32
CA TYR A 158 -2.03 20.64 15.85
C TYR A 158 -2.54 19.70 14.76
N LEU A 159 -2.90 18.48 15.17
CA LEU A 159 -3.59 17.50 14.33
C LEU A 159 -5.05 17.47 14.73
N ASP A 160 -5.93 17.76 13.77
CA ASP A 160 -7.37 17.58 13.92
C ASP A 160 -7.78 16.16 13.53
N ASP A 161 -8.97 15.75 13.98
CA ASP A 161 -9.54 14.43 13.69
C ASP A 161 -8.63 13.26 14.11
N PHE A 162 -7.74 13.46 15.08
CA PHE A 162 -6.76 12.46 15.51
C PHE A 162 -7.39 11.48 16.51
N PRO A 163 -7.27 10.15 16.32
CA PRO A 163 -7.77 9.15 17.28
C PRO A 163 -7.14 9.30 18.68
N TYR A 164 -7.93 9.73 19.67
CA TYR A 164 -7.46 9.99 21.03
C TYR A 164 -8.57 9.76 22.06
N PRO A 165 -8.31 9.11 23.21
CA PRO A 165 -7.01 8.69 23.75
C PRO A 165 -6.48 7.35 23.22
N THR A 166 -7.21 6.68 22.34
CA THR A 166 -6.81 5.39 21.78
C THR A 166 -6.03 5.61 20.50
N LEU A 167 -4.74 5.26 20.51
CA LEU A 167 -3.89 5.33 19.33
C LEU A 167 -4.15 4.12 18.43
N ALA A 168 -4.35 4.35 17.14
CA ALA A 168 -4.38 3.32 16.12
C ALA A 168 -3.02 3.30 15.40
N GLY A 169 -2.26 2.23 15.61
CA GLY A 169 -0.90 2.08 15.12
C GLY A 169 -0.72 0.84 14.26
N ILE A 170 0.19 0.95 13.30
CA ILE A 170 0.70 -0.13 12.47
C ILE A 170 1.94 -0.67 13.19
N TYR A 171 1.95 -1.93 13.59
CA TYR A 171 3.09 -2.58 14.22
C TYR A 171 4.12 -3.02 13.20
N SER A 172 3.64 -3.57 12.08
CA SER A 172 4.46 -3.99 10.95
C SER A 172 3.66 -3.82 9.66
N ALA A 173 4.36 -3.53 8.57
CA ALA A 173 3.82 -3.64 7.23
C ALA A 173 4.75 -4.53 6.39
N TYR A 174 4.19 -5.53 5.71
CA TYR A 174 4.98 -6.41 4.83
C TYR A 174 4.18 -6.86 3.62
N VAL A 175 4.89 -7.15 2.54
CA VAL A 175 4.31 -7.72 1.32
C VAL A 175 4.10 -9.21 1.54
N LEU A 176 2.92 -9.71 1.14
CA LEU A 176 2.67 -11.14 1.09
C LEU A 176 3.40 -11.73 -0.11
N PRO A 177 4.17 -12.80 0.09
CA PRO A 177 4.74 -13.53 -1.02
C PRO A 177 3.62 -14.10 -1.89
N CYS A 178 3.92 -14.31 -3.16
CA CYS A 178 2.96 -14.95 -4.03
C CYS A 178 2.84 -16.45 -3.75
N ASP A 179 1.88 -16.81 -2.90
CA ASP A 179 1.61 -18.20 -2.52
C ASP A 179 0.55 -18.90 -3.42
N SER A 180 0.24 -18.30 -4.57
CA SER A 180 -0.70 -18.89 -5.54
C SER A 180 0.06 -19.54 -6.70
N PRO A 181 -0.30 -20.77 -7.13
CA PRO A 181 0.33 -21.40 -8.28
C PRO A 181 0.38 -20.53 -9.55
N ASN A 182 -0.60 -19.64 -9.73
CA ASN A 182 -0.72 -18.81 -10.92
C ASN A 182 0.42 -17.80 -11.11
N CYS A 183 1.15 -17.38 -10.07
CA CYS A 183 2.29 -16.47 -10.27
C CYS A 183 3.58 -17.18 -10.63
N SER A 184 3.71 -18.44 -10.24
CA SER A 184 4.82 -19.28 -10.66
C SER A 184 4.57 -19.92 -12.02
N ASN A 185 3.42 -19.62 -12.64
CA ASN A 185 3.12 -20.02 -14.00
C ASN A 185 3.47 -18.88 -14.97
N PHE A 186 4.64 -18.98 -15.59
CA PHE A 186 5.19 -17.96 -16.48
C PHE A 186 4.71 -18.13 -17.92
N ASN A 187 3.84 -19.10 -18.17
CA ASN A 187 3.38 -19.45 -19.49
C ASN A 187 1.88 -19.82 -19.49
N PRO A 188 1.16 -19.73 -20.62
CA PRO A 188 -0.29 -19.90 -20.64
C PRO A 188 -0.73 -21.37 -20.74
N ASP A 189 -0.13 -22.28 -19.95
CA ASP A 189 -0.47 -23.71 -19.92
C ASP A 189 -1.08 -24.20 -18.60
N ASP A 190 -1.33 -23.30 -17.64
CA ASP A 190 -1.93 -23.58 -16.32
C ASP A 190 -1.21 -24.64 -15.47
N ASP A 191 0.02 -25.04 -15.82
CA ASP A 191 0.79 -26.10 -15.17
C ASP A 191 2.20 -25.60 -14.78
N ILE A 192 2.50 -25.49 -13.48
CA ILE A 192 3.88 -25.12 -13.06
C ILE A 192 4.83 -26.30 -13.29
N ASN A 193 5.81 -26.09 -14.16
CA ASN A 193 6.75 -27.13 -14.53
C ASN A 193 8.15 -26.58 -14.87
N PHE A 194 9.00 -27.45 -15.43
CA PHE A 194 10.37 -27.09 -15.79
C PHE A 194 10.45 -25.96 -16.82
N ARG A 195 9.42 -25.77 -17.64
CA ARG A 195 9.34 -24.68 -18.60
C ARG A 195 9.18 -23.35 -17.90
N ASP A 196 8.35 -23.28 -16.87
CA ASP A 196 8.19 -22.10 -16.01
C ASP A 196 9.49 -21.80 -15.27
N PHE A 197 10.16 -22.84 -14.75
CA PHE A 197 11.47 -22.67 -14.14
C PHE A 197 12.49 -22.09 -15.12
N ALA A 198 12.49 -22.56 -16.37
CA ALA A 198 13.39 -22.03 -17.39
C ALA A 198 13.07 -20.55 -17.72
N LEU A 199 11.79 -20.16 -17.75
CA LEU A 199 11.37 -18.77 -17.96
C LEU A 199 11.75 -17.88 -16.77
N PHE A 200 11.46 -18.34 -15.55
CA PHE A 200 11.89 -17.70 -14.30
C PHE A 200 13.41 -17.50 -14.28
N ALA A 201 14.19 -18.54 -14.56
CA ALA A 201 15.65 -18.47 -14.57
C ALA A 201 16.20 -17.56 -15.66
N LEU A 202 15.54 -17.47 -16.82
CA LEU A 202 15.89 -16.52 -17.87
C LEU A 202 15.71 -15.09 -17.40
N GLN A 203 14.56 -14.78 -16.78
CA GLN A 203 14.29 -13.45 -16.25
C GLN A 203 15.26 -13.09 -15.12
N TRP A 204 15.62 -14.04 -14.27
CA TRP A 204 16.59 -13.81 -13.20
C TRP A 204 18.01 -13.53 -13.71
N MET A 205 18.44 -14.20 -14.78
CA MET A 205 19.78 -13.97 -15.34
C MET A 205 19.93 -12.63 -16.07
N GLU A 206 18.82 -11.99 -16.45
CA GLU A 206 18.83 -10.65 -17.00
C GLU A 206 18.92 -9.63 -15.85
N ASP A 207 20.14 -9.41 -15.34
CA ASP A 207 20.51 -8.52 -14.22
C ASP A 207 19.42 -7.50 -13.85
N CYS A 208 18.76 -7.69 -12.70
CA CYS A 208 17.80 -6.76 -12.10
C CYS A 208 18.53 -5.54 -11.53
N ASP A 209 19.14 -4.73 -12.38
CA ASP A 209 19.79 -3.48 -11.98
C ASP A 209 19.03 -2.26 -12.52
N SER A 210 19.52 -1.07 -12.17
CA SER A 210 18.89 0.20 -12.56
C SER A 210 18.85 0.44 -14.08
N SER A 211 19.45 -0.43 -14.89
CA SER A 211 19.45 -0.37 -16.35
C SER A 211 18.50 -1.39 -17.00
N ASN A 212 17.92 -2.31 -16.23
CA ASN A 212 17.01 -3.34 -16.72
C ASN A 212 15.83 -3.56 -15.76
N SER A 213 14.70 -2.90 -16.04
CA SER A 213 13.46 -3.02 -15.25
C SER A 213 12.64 -4.28 -15.55
N PHE A 214 13.17 -5.22 -16.37
CA PHE A 214 12.39 -6.36 -16.88
C PHE A 214 12.15 -7.50 -15.88
N CYS A 215 12.50 -7.33 -14.61
CA CYS A 215 12.38 -8.37 -13.58
C CYS A 215 10.98 -8.57 -12.98
N GLU A 216 9.95 -7.92 -13.53
CA GLU A 216 8.62 -7.81 -12.90
C GLU A 216 7.88 -9.13 -12.67
N GLN A 217 8.28 -10.26 -13.25
CA GLN A 217 7.58 -11.54 -13.00
C GLN A 217 8.38 -12.49 -12.09
N ALA A 218 9.70 -12.35 -12.00
CA ALA A 218 10.55 -13.26 -11.22
C ALA A 218 10.77 -12.81 -9.77
N ASP A 219 10.33 -11.61 -9.40
CA ASP A 219 10.25 -11.10 -8.03
C ASP A 219 8.91 -11.54 -7.41
N LEU A 220 8.82 -12.82 -7.05
CA LEU A 220 7.62 -13.48 -6.54
C LEU A 220 7.27 -13.05 -5.11
N ASP A 221 8.23 -12.52 -4.35
CA ASP A 221 8.00 -11.91 -3.04
C ASP A 221 7.77 -10.38 -3.10
N PHE A 222 7.88 -9.78 -4.30
CA PHE A 222 7.76 -8.34 -4.53
C PHE A 222 8.72 -7.50 -3.66
N SER A 223 9.88 -8.03 -3.30
CA SER A 223 10.90 -7.34 -2.50
C SER A 223 11.71 -6.31 -3.30
N GLY A 224 11.50 -6.26 -4.62
CA GLY A 224 12.32 -5.51 -5.58
C GLY A 224 13.65 -6.20 -5.87
N LYS A 225 13.80 -7.49 -5.53
CA LYS A 225 15.04 -8.23 -5.68
C LYS A 225 14.76 -9.68 -6.07
N CYS A 226 15.00 -10.02 -7.33
CA CYS A 226 15.02 -11.42 -7.75
C CYS A 226 16.21 -12.17 -7.11
N ASN A 227 15.92 -13.01 -6.11
CA ASN A 227 16.91 -13.67 -5.27
C ASN A 227 16.49 -15.10 -4.86
N ILE A 228 17.20 -15.70 -3.88
CA ILE A 228 16.92 -17.08 -3.46
C ILE A 228 15.52 -17.25 -2.87
N ASP A 229 14.97 -16.21 -2.24
CA ASP A 229 13.65 -16.23 -1.61
C ASP A 229 12.55 -16.46 -2.66
N ASP A 230 12.70 -15.89 -3.86
CA ASP A 230 11.80 -16.14 -5.00
C ASP A 230 11.87 -17.60 -5.50
N ILE A 231 13.06 -18.24 -5.48
CA ILE A 231 13.13 -19.69 -5.78
C ILE A 231 12.28 -20.47 -4.78
N VAL A 232 12.36 -20.12 -3.49
CA VAL A 232 11.65 -20.85 -2.46
C VAL A 232 10.14 -20.79 -2.73
N ILE A 233 9.63 -19.60 -3.09
CA ILE A 233 8.23 -19.41 -3.48
C ILE A 233 7.88 -20.23 -4.72
N PHE A 234 8.68 -20.12 -5.79
CA PHE A 234 8.48 -20.89 -7.02
C PHE A 234 8.43 -22.41 -6.75
N ALA A 235 9.37 -22.92 -5.96
CA ALA A 235 9.46 -24.32 -5.62
C ALA A 235 8.29 -24.78 -4.73
N GLY A 236 7.84 -23.93 -3.80
CA GLY A 236 6.64 -24.16 -3.00
C GLY A 236 5.39 -24.32 -3.87
N ASN A 237 5.18 -23.38 -4.79
CA ASN A 237 4.07 -23.40 -5.74
C ASN A 237 4.12 -24.62 -6.67
N TRP A 238 5.30 -24.99 -7.21
CA TRP A 238 5.44 -26.21 -8.02
C TRP A 238 5.08 -27.47 -7.21
N LEU A 239 5.50 -27.54 -5.95
CA LEU A 239 5.23 -28.70 -5.10
C LEU A 239 3.83 -28.68 -4.46
N ASN A 240 3.05 -27.60 -4.64
CA ASN A 240 1.79 -27.33 -3.94
C ASN A 240 1.95 -27.43 -2.40
N LEU A 241 3.04 -26.85 -1.87
CA LEU A 241 3.39 -26.87 -0.45
C LEU A 241 2.88 -25.65 0.32
#